data_AF-A0A8J3SGM3-F1
#
_entry.id   AF-A0A8J3SGM3-F1
#
_cell.length_a   1.000
_cell.length_b   1.000
_cell.length_c   1.000
_cell.angle_alpha   90.00
_cell.angle_beta   90.00
_cell.angle_gamma   90.00
#
_symmetry.space_group_name_H-M   'P 1'
#
loop_
_entity.id
_entity.type
_entity.pdbx_description
1 polymer ?
#
loop_
_entity_poly.entity_id
_entity_poly.type
_entity_poly.pdbx_seq_one_letter_code
_entity_poly.pdbx_strand_id
1 'polypeptide(L)'
;MASEMINLSEEIAEAKDELRVTREQLTANVIARISATREEDSRRFSAVEEEPSHTSLMAALARADRLGLISEDGCRVELFDTDLYVRFVLLKKRSGDDILLKLEKQDGSELNRIRFTSDKTAEDVLIEIAELTQAGGFYPGDAAFDPGRIFSDLRKLLEIAHSKETGANGVREPLGRVVQLYLPQWAITDNAIVAIRDTPYRILLSRLREIDWLNHVNGKSWVDAWSFSQALATAEMMFEAGNLATKPPEWRGPQVF
;
A
#
# COMPACT_ATOMS: atom_id res chain seq x y z
N MET A 1 -16.64 -46.38 -46.14
CA MET A 1 -15.55 -46.65 -45.18
C MET A 1 -14.31 -45.78 -45.42
N ALA A 2 -13.49 -45.96 -46.47
CA ALA A 2 -12.27 -45.14 -46.63
C ALA A 2 -12.55 -43.64 -46.86
N SER A 3 -13.56 -43.29 -47.67
CA SER A 3 -13.96 -41.89 -47.91
C SER A 3 -14.57 -41.22 -46.67
N GLU A 4 -15.26 -41.98 -45.81
CA GLU A 4 -15.85 -41.45 -44.58
C GLU A 4 -14.77 -41.15 -43.53
N MET A 5 -13.71 -41.97 -43.47
CA MET A 5 -12.56 -41.70 -42.59
C MET A 5 -11.77 -40.46 -43.02
N ILE A 6 -11.68 -40.19 -44.33
CA ILE A 6 -11.02 -38.99 -44.85
C ILE A 6 -11.81 -37.74 -44.46
N ASN A 7 -13.13 -37.71 -44.72
CA ASN A 7 -13.97 -36.58 -44.35
C ASN A 7 -13.96 -36.32 -42.83
N LEU A 8 -14.04 -37.37 -42.01
CA LEU A 8 -13.98 -37.23 -40.55
C LEU A 8 -12.61 -36.69 -40.10
N SER A 9 -11.52 -37.08 -40.77
CA SER A 9 -10.19 -36.57 -40.46
C SER A 9 -10.03 -35.09 -40.82
N GLU A 10 -10.64 -34.65 -41.92
CA GLU A 10 -10.67 -33.24 -42.34
C GLU A 10 -11.51 -32.39 -41.37
N GLU A 11 -12.72 -32.84 -41.02
CA GLU A 11 -13.58 -32.17 -40.03
C GLU A 11 -12.89 -32.07 -38.66
N ILE A 12 -12.19 -33.11 -38.22
CA ILE A 12 -11.41 -33.07 -36.97
C ILE A 12 -10.24 -32.09 -37.07
N ALA A 13 -9.59 -31.98 -38.23
CA ALA A 13 -8.48 -31.04 -38.42
C ALA A 13 -8.97 -29.59 -38.41
N GLU A 14 -10.07 -29.29 -39.10
CA GLU A 14 -10.71 -27.97 -39.11
C GLU A 14 -11.17 -27.58 -37.70
N ALA A 15 -11.89 -28.47 -37.01
CA ALA A 15 -12.32 -28.21 -35.63
C ALA A 15 -11.15 -27.96 -34.67
N LYS A 16 -10.03 -28.66 -34.84
CA LYS A 16 -8.82 -28.43 -34.04
C LYS A 16 -8.20 -27.07 -34.31
N ASP A 17 -8.18 -26.62 -35.57
CA ASP A 17 -7.64 -25.31 -35.92
C ASP A 17 -8.54 -24.19 -35.43
N GLU A 18 -9.85 -24.31 -35.58
CA GLU A 18 -10.84 -23.37 -35.03
C GLU A 18 -10.70 -23.24 -33.50
N LEU A 19 -10.57 -24.37 -32.78
CA LEU A 19 -10.35 -24.36 -31.33
C LEU A 19 -9.03 -23.68 -30.96
N ARG A 20 -7.97 -23.91 -31.73
CA ARG A 20 -6.67 -23.28 -31.52
C ARG A 20 -6.78 -21.76 -31.69
N VAL A 21 -7.38 -21.30 -32.79
CA VAL A 21 -7.60 -19.87 -33.09
C VAL A 21 -8.47 -19.22 -32.02
N THR A 22 -9.56 -19.86 -31.64
CA THR A 22 -10.47 -19.36 -30.59
C THR A 22 -9.74 -19.20 -29.25
N ARG A 23 -8.91 -20.18 -28.88
CA ARG A 23 -8.10 -20.14 -27.66
C ARG A 23 -7.07 -19.02 -27.69
N GLU A 24 -6.41 -18.82 -28.83
CA GLU A 24 -5.42 -17.74 -29.01
C GLU A 24 -6.10 -16.36 -28.90
N GLN A 25 -7.23 -16.16 -29.57
CA GLN A 25 -8.02 -14.93 -29.48
C GLN A 25 -8.52 -14.65 -28.06
N LEU A 26 -9.02 -15.69 -27.37
CA LEU A 26 -9.45 -15.55 -25.98
C LEU A 26 -8.28 -15.15 -25.08
N THR A 27 -7.11 -15.77 -25.27
CA THR A 27 -5.89 -15.44 -24.52
C THR A 27 -5.48 -13.99 -24.74
N ALA A 28 -5.46 -13.53 -25.99
CA ALA A 28 -5.13 -12.15 -26.32
C ALA A 28 -6.11 -11.15 -25.70
N ASN A 29 -7.41 -11.43 -25.76
CA ASN A 29 -8.45 -10.57 -25.17
C ASN A 29 -8.34 -10.49 -23.64
N VAL A 30 -8.03 -11.60 -22.97
CA VAL A 30 -7.81 -11.63 -21.52
C VAL A 30 -6.59 -10.80 -21.13
N ILE A 31 -5.47 -10.95 -21.83
CA ILE A 31 -4.24 -10.17 -21.58
C ILE A 31 -4.51 -8.67 -21.77
N ALA A 32 -5.16 -8.28 -22.87
CA ALA A 32 -5.49 -6.89 -23.14
C ALA A 32 -6.37 -6.28 -22.03
N ARG A 33 -7.37 -7.04 -21.54
CA ARG A 33 -8.26 -6.59 -20.46
C ARG A 33 -7.53 -6.45 -19.11
N ILE A 34 -6.59 -7.35 -18.81
CA ILE A 34 -5.76 -7.25 -17.61
C ILE A 34 -4.87 -6.00 -17.68
N SER A 35 -4.22 -5.74 -18.82
CA SER A 35 -3.40 -4.55 -19.02
C SER A 35 -4.20 -3.26 -18.87
N ALA A 36 -5.36 -3.16 -19.53
CA ALA A 36 -6.25 -2.00 -19.40
C ALA A 36 -6.70 -1.77 -17.94
N THR A 37 -6.94 -2.85 -17.18
CA THR A 37 -7.28 -2.74 -15.74
C THR A 37 -6.11 -2.18 -14.93
N ARG A 38 -4.87 -2.60 -15.22
CA ARG A 38 -3.66 -2.10 -14.54
C ARG A 38 -3.41 -0.62 -14.86
N GLU A 39 -3.58 -0.21 -16.12
CA GLU A 39 -3.43 1.18 -16.53
C GLU A 39 -4.48 2.09 -15.87
N GLU A 40 -5.71 1.62 -15.78
CA GLU A 40 -6.78 2.31 -15.07
C GLU A 40 -6.48 2.44 -13.56
N ASP A 41 -5.97 1.39 -12.93
CA ASP A 41 -5.56 1.45 -11.52
C ASP A 41 -4.39 2.42 -11.31
N SER A 42 -3.41 2.42 -12.22
CA SER A 42 -2.29 3.38 -12.19
C SER A 42 -2.81 4.82 -12.26
N ARG A 43 -3.72 5.13 -13.19
CA ARG A 43 -4.33 6.46 -13.31
C ARG A 43 -5.07 6.88 -12.04
N ARG A 44 -5.80 5.96 -11.40
CA ARG A 44 -6.48 6.25 -10.12
C ARG A 44 -5.48 6.62 -9.02
N PHE A 45 -4.35 5.93 -8.95
CA PHE A 45 -3.32 6.24 -7.95
C PHE A 45 -2.61 7.55 -8.28
N SER A 46 -2.29 7.83 -9.54
CA SER A 46 -1.68 9.09 -9.95
C SER A 46 -2.54 10.31 -9.62
N ALA A 47 -3.87 10.19 -9.77
CA ALA A 47 -4.82 11.26 -9.43
C ALA A 47 -4.79 11.69 -7.95
N VAL A 48 -4.24 10.88 -7.04
CA VAL A 48 -4.07 11.27 -5.62
C VAL A 48 -3.11 12.45 -5.47
N GLU A 49 -2.04 12.49 -6.27
CA GLU A 49 -1.06 13.59 -6.25
C GLU A 49 -1.45 14.70 -7.23
N GLU A 50 -1.91 14.35 -8.43
CA GLU A 50 -2.18 15.32 -9.51
C GLU A 50 -3.40 16.21 -9.22
N GLU A 51 -4.44 15.65 -8.62
CA GLU A 51 -5.69 16.36 -8.30
C GLU A 51 -6.26 15.81 -6.96
N PRO A 52 -5.62 16.14 -5.82
CA PRO A 52 -6.04 15.63 -4.52
C PRO A 52 -7.45 16.13 -4.20
N SER A 53 -8.37 15.20 -4.05
CA SER A 53 -9.76 15.46 -3.68
C SER A 53 -10.31 14.28 -2.90
N HIS A 54 -11.42 14.49 -2.19
CA HIS A 54 -12.11 13.39 -1.52
C HIS A 54 -12.41 12.24 -2.49
N THR A 55 -12.88 12.56 -3.70
CA THR A 55 -13.24 11.58 -4.73
C THR A 55 -12.03 10.79 -5.23
N SER A 56 -10.93 11.46 -5.58
CA SER A 56 -9.72 10.78 -6.08
C SER A 56 -9.09 9.89 -5.01
N LEU A 57 -8.96 10.38 -3.78
CA LEU A 57 -8.44 9.59 -2.66
C LEU A 57 -9.36 8.41 -2.31
N MET A 58 -10.67 8.62 -2.25
CA MET A 58 -11.64 7.56 -1.94
C MET A 58 -11.55 6.44 -2.98
N ALA A 59 -11.55 6.79 -4.27
CA ALA A 59 -11.46 5.83 -5.35
C ALA A 59 -10.15 5.03 -5.30
N ALA A 60 -9.02 5.71 -5.04
CA ALA A 60 -7.71 5.10 -4.91
C ALA A 60 -7.61 4.15 -3.70
N LEU A 61 -7.95 4.64 -2.50
CA LEU A 61 -7.90 3.86 -1.28
C LEU A 61 -8.85 2.66 -1.33
N ALA A 62 -10.10 2.84 -1.80
CA ALA A 62 -11.07 1.75 -1.89
C ALA A 62 -10.65 0.69 -2.93
N ARG A 63 -9.95 1.10 -4.00
CA ARG A 63 -9.33 0.17 -4.93
C ARG A 63 -8.18 -0.59 -4.28
N ALA A 64 -7.31 0.11 -3.55
CA ALA A 64 -6.17 -0.47 -2.86
C ALA A 64 -6.57 -1.49 -1.77
N ASP A 65 -7.59 -1.16 -0.96
CA ASP A 65 -8.18 -2.06 0.05
C ASP A 65 -8.74 -3.35 -0.59
N ARG A 66 -9.53 -3.22 -1.67
CA ARG A 66 -10.07 -4.39 -2.39
C ARG A 66 -9.00 -5.30 -2.98
N LEU A 67 -7.85 -4.74 -3.35
CA LEU A 67 -6.70 -5.47 -3.88
C LEU A 67 -5.77 -5.98 -2.76
N GLY A 68 -6.03 -5.65 -1.49
CA GLY A 68 -5.19 -6.04 -0.36
C GLY A 68 -3.82 -5.34 -0.34
N LEU A 69 -3.72 -4.14 -0.95
CA LEU A 69 -2.46 -3.39 -1.07
C LEU A 69 -2.10 -2.62 0.20
N ILE A 70 -3.11 -2.22 0.99
CA ILE A 70 -2.95 -1.42 2.20
C ILE A 70 -3.51 -2.16 3.42
N SER A 71 -3.00 -1.81 4.60
CA SER A 71 -3.48 -2.32 5.89
C SER A 71 -4.98 -2.15 6.08
N GLU A 72 -5.62 -3.09 6.79
CA GLU A 72 -7.03 -2.97 7.17
C GLU A 72 -7.29 -1.75 8.05
N ASP A 73 -6.30 -1.35 8.84
CA ASP A 73 -6.36 -0.17 9.70
C ASP A 73 -5.98 1.12 8.94
N GLY A 74 -5.68 1.03 7.64
CA GLY A 74 -5.23 2.14 6.81
C GLY A 74 -3.70 2.23 6.70
N CYS A 75 -3.23 2.84 5.61
CA CYS A 75 -1.80 3.10 5.40
C CYS A 75 -1.41 4.49 5.90
N ARG A 76 -0.14 4.71 6.21
CA ARG A 76 0.37 6.00 6.67
C ARG A 76 1.61 6.45 5.92
N VAL A 77 1.78 7.76 5.89
CA VAL A 77 2.95 8.45 5.33
C VAL A 77 3.50 9.43 6.35
N GLU A 78 4.77 9.79 6.20
CA GLU A 78 5.42 10.78 7.05
C GLU A 78 4.89 12.18 6.73
N LEU A 79 4.72 13.00 7.76
CA LEU A 79 4.51 14.43 7.60
C LEU A 79 5.89 15.09 7.57
N PHE A 80 6.28 15.61 6.41
CA PHE A 80 7.65 16.03 6.12
C PHE A 80 8.23 17.04 7.13
N ASP A 81 9.51 16.86 7.48
CA ASP A 81 10.24 17.65 8.49
C ASP A 81 9.56 17.67 9.87
N THR A 82 8.84 16.61 10.23
CA THR A 82 8.26 16.39 11.56
C THR A 82 8.45 14.93 12.03
N ASP A 83 8.23 14.67 13.32
CA ASP A 83 8.17 13.30 13.87
C ASP A 83 6.76 12.66 13.77
N LEU A 84 5.88 13.24 12.95
CA LEU A 84 4.48 12.87 12.82
C LEU A 84 4.18 12.11 11.53
N TYR A 85 3.07 11.37 11.55
CA TYR A 85 2.58 10.59 10.43
C TYR A 85 1.10 10.88 10.19
N VAL A 86 0.68 10.82 8.93
CA VAL A 86 -0.73 10.88 8.54
C VAL A 86 -1.17 9.50 8.08
N ARG A 87 -2.09 8.88 8.83
CA ARG A 87 -2.74 7.62 8.44
C ARG A 87 -4.05 7.88 7.73
N PHE A 88 -4.20 7.29 6.54
CA PHE A 88 -5.41 7.32 5.72
C PHE A 88 -6.27 6.09 6.01
N VAL A 89 -7.43 6.30 6.63
CA VAL A 89 -8.36 5.23 7.02
C VAL A 89 -9.67 5.37 6.26
N LEU A 90 -10.11 4.29 5.61
CA LEU A 90 -11.42 4.21 4.98
C LEU A 90 -12.50 3.85 6.01
N LEU A 91 -13.45 4.75 6.22
CA LEU A 91 -14.60 4.47 7.08
C LEU A 91 -15.68 3.75 6.28
N LYS A 92 -15.73 2.42 6.41
CA LYS A 92 -16.79 1.57 5.82
C LYS A 92 -18.09 1.70 6.64
N LYS A 93 -18.80 2.83 6.54
CA LYS A 93 -20.10 3.05 7.22
C LYS A 93 -21.27 2.89 6.26
N ARG A 94 -22.44 2.53 6.79
CA ARG A 94 -23.69 2.39 6.01
C ARG A 94 -24.21 3.70 5.41
N SER A 95 -23.73 4.86 5.87
CA SER A 95 -24.30 6.19 5.57
C SER A 95 -23.42 7.10 4.71
N GLY A 96 -22.34 6.56 4.13
CA GLY A 96 -21.39 7.32 3.32
C GLY A 96 -19.97 6.83 3.53
N ASP A 97 -19.19 6.85 2.46
CA ASP A 97 -17.76 6.57 2.50
C ASP A 97 -17.04 7.88 2.83
N ASP A 98 -16.42 7.96 4.00
CA ASP A 98 -15.54 9.08 4.38
C ASP A 98 -14.11 8.58 4.54
N ILE A 99 -13.16 9.50 4.41
CA ILE A 99 -11.76 9.26 4.74
C ILE A 99 -11.49 9.90 6.11
N LEU A 100 -10.99 9.10 7.04
CA LEU A 100 -10.47 9.59 8.30
C LEU A 100 -8.95 9.67 8.19
N LEU A 101 -8.40 10.87 8.36
CA LEU A 101 -6.97 11.07 8.50
C LEU A 101 -6.62 11.11 9.98
N LYS A 102 -5.71 10.26 10.43
CA LYS A 102 -5.20 10.28 11.80
C LYS A 102 -3.80 10.88 11.79
N LEU A 103 -3.60 11.88 12.63
CA LEU A 103 -2.26 12.39 12.92
C LEU A 103 -1.69 11.53 14.05
N GLU A 104 -0.59 10.83 13.80
CA GLU A 104 -0.02 9.82 14.68
C GLU A 104 1.47 10.10 14.96
N LYS A 105 1.98 9.55 16.07
CA LYS A 105 3.42 9.46 16.31
C LYS A 105 4.02 8.24 15.59
N GLN A 106 5.35 8.11 15.64
CA GLN A 106 6.08 6.97 15.07
C GLN A 106 5.57 5.60 15.53
N ASP A 107 5.23 5.45 16.81
CA ASP A 107 4.66 4.21 17.38
C ASP A 107 3.22 3.91 16.94
N GLY A 108 2.58 4.81 16.16
CA GLY A 108 1.20 4.68 15.71
C GLY A 108 0.17 5.18 16.73
N SER A 109 0.60 5.79 17.84
CA SER A 109 -0.32 6.43 18.79
C SER A 109 -1.00 7.64 18.15
N GLU A 110 -2.34 7.69 18.23
CA GLU A 110 -3.16 8.76 17.68
C GLU A 110 -3.03 10.03 18.53
N LEU A 111 -2.70 11.15 17.89
CA LEU A 111 -2.70 12.49 18.47
C LEU A 111 -4.01 13.21 18.18
N ASN A 112 -4.46 13.14 16.93
CA ASN A 112 -5.66 13.82 16.47
C ASN A 112 -6.25 13.16 15.22
N ARG A 113 -7.43 13.60 14.83
CA ARG A 113 -8.14 13.07 13.66
C ARG A 113 -8.85 14.17 12.88
N ILE A 114 -8.77 14.06 11.57
CA ILE A 114 -9.39 14.96 10.60
C ILE A 114 -10.32 14.11 9.74
N ARG A 115 -11.58 14.54 9.62
CA ARG A 115 -12.51 13.92 8.67
C ARG A 115 -12.38 14.66 7.35
N PHE A 116 -12.01 13.93 6.30
CA PHE A 116 -12.02 14.42 4.93
C PHE A 116 -13.31 13.92 4.28
N THR A 117 -14.26 14.84 4.12
CA THR A 117 -15.59 14.63 3.54
C THR A 117 -15.65 15.28 2.15
N SER A 118 -16.69 14.97 1.37
CA SER A 118 -16.83 15.47 0.00
C SER A 118 -17.04 16.98 -0.13
N ASP A 119 -17.40 17.67 0.95
CA ASP A 119 -17.57 19.12 1.03
C ASP A 119 -16.27 19.87 1.39
N LYS A 120 -15.22 19.17 1.80
CA LYS A 120 -13.90 19.75 2.04
C LYS A 120 -13.03 19.66 0.79
N THR A 121 -12.20 20.67 0.57
CA THR A 121 -11.11 20.61 -0.40
C THR A 121 -9.88 19.95 0.23
N ALA A 122 -8.89 19.57 -0.58
CA ALA A 122 -7.60 19.12 -0.04
C ALA A 122 -6.90 20.23 0.75
N GLU A 123 -7.02 21.49 0.30
CA GLU A 123 -6.45 22.66 1.00
C GLU A 123 -7.01 22.81 2.41
N ASP A 124 -8.34 22.71 2.59
CA ASP A 124 -8.98 22.76 3.91
C ASP A 124 -8.40 21.71 4.88
N VAL A 125 -8.15 20.51 4.37
CA VAL A 125 -7.57 19.41 5.14
C VAL A 125 -6.10 19.68 5.49
N LEU A 126 -5.31 20.20 4.55
CA LEU A 126 -3.91 20.53 4.81
C LEU A 126 -3.78 21.67 5.84
N ILE A 127 -4.68 22.67 5.80
CA ILE A 127 -4.76 23.73 6.81
C ILE A 127 -5.07 23.11 8.18
N GLU A 128 -6.04 22.20 8.27
CA GLU A 128 -6.37 21.51 9.53
C GLU A 128 -5.17 20.70 10.07
N ILE A 129 -4.40 20.03 9.20
CA ILE A 129 -3.14 19.37 9.59
C ILE A 129 -2.14 20.38 10.15
N ALA A 130 -1.98 21.53 9.49
CA ALA A 130 -1.05 22.58 9.91
C ALA A 130 -1.39 23.11 11.31
N GLU A 131 -2.67 23.47 11.52
CA GLU A 131 -3.17 24.00 12.79
C GLU A 131 -2.99 23.00 13.94
N LEU A 132 -3.29 21.71 13.71
CA LEU A 132 -3.10 20.66 14.69
C LEU A 132 -1.62 20.41 15.01
N THR A 133 -0.76 20.48 14.00
CA THR A 133 0.69 20.34 14.16
C THR A 133 1.27 21.51 14.97
N GLN A 134 0.78 22.73 14.70
CA GLN A 134 1.15 23.94 15.45
C GLN A 134 0.67 23.90 16.89
N ALA A 135 -0.60 23.54 17.13
CA ALA A 135 -1.17 23.40 18.46
C ALA A 135 -0.44 22.33 19.30
N GLY A 136 0.05 21.27 18.66
CA GLY A 136 0.85 20.22 19.29
C GLY A 136 2.31 20.58 19.55
N GLY A 137 2.82 21.71 19.04
CA GLY A 137 4.23 22.10 19.15
C GLY A 137 5.17 21.31 18.23
N PHE A 138 4.65 20.69 17.17
CA PHE A 138 5.42 19.90 16.20
C PHE A 138 5.66 20.65 14.87
N TYR A 139 5.25 21.91 14.79
CA TYR A 139 5.31 22.69 13.55
C TYR A 139 6.76 23.13 13.25
N PRO A 140 7.33 22.75 12.09
CA PRO A 140 8.73 23.02 11.79
C PRO A 140 8.98 24.46 11.30
N GLY A 141 7.92 25.25 11.13
CA GLY A 141 7.96 26.60 10.56
C GLY A 141 7.58 26.63 9.08
N ASP A 142 7.10 27.79 8.62
CA ASP A 142 6.51 27.98 7.28
C ASP A 142 7.43 27.57 6.13
N ALA A 143 8.76 27.74 6.31
CA ALA A 143 9.74 27.44 5.27
C ALA A 143 10.01 25.93 5.07
N ALA A 144 9.79 25.12 6.11
CA ALA A 144 10.04 23.69 6.10
C ALA A 144 8.75 22.86 5.98
N PHE A 145 7.60 23.44 6.33
CA PHE A 145 6.34 22.73 6.35
C PHE A 145 5.78 22.51 4.94
N ASP A 146 5.87 21.28 4.44
CA ASP A 146 5.28 20.82 3.17
C ASP A 146 4.21 19.75 3.42
N PRO A 147 2.99 20.14 3.80
CA PRO A 147 1.92 19.19 4.09
C PRO A 147 1.37 18.53 2.81
N GLY A 148 1.59 19.12 1.63
CA GLY A 148 1.11 18.58 0.35
C GLY A 148 1.81 17.27 -0.03
N ARG A 149 3.06 17.10 0.42
CA ARG A 149 3.87 15.91 0.17
C ARG A 149 3.22 14.59 0.62
N ILE A 150 2.28 14.62 1.58
CA ILE A 150 1.55 13.41 2.00
C ILE A 150 0.81 12.74 0.83
N PHE A 151 0.35 13.50 -0.16
CA PHE A 151 -0.34 12.95 -1.32
C PHE A 151 0.63 12.29 -2.31
N SER A 152 1.78 12.90 -2.55
CA SER A 152 2.87 12.32 -3.35
C SER A 152 3.38 11.02 -2.74
N ASP A 153 3.60 11.01 -1.42
CA ASP A 153 4.07 9.83 -0.70
C ASP A 153 3.00 8.72 -0.65
N LEU A 154 1.71 9.10 -0.55
CA LEU A 154 0.60 8.14 -0.62
C LEU A 154 0.51 7.51 -2.01
N ARG A 155 0.54 8.31 -3.09
CA ARG A 155 0.58 7.77 -4.47
C ARG A 155 1.70 6.76 -4.61
N LYS A 156 2.92 7.12 -4.17
CA LYS A 156 4.10 6.28 -4.29
C LYS A 156 3.94 4.95 -3.54
N LEU A 157 3.33 4.97 -2.37
CA LEU A 157 2.95 3.77 -1.62
C LEU A 157 2.01 2.87 -2.43
N LEU A 158 0.93 3.45 -2.97
CA LEU A 158 -0.07 2.71 -3.73
C LEU A 158 0.51 2.11 -5.02
N GLU A 159 1.34 2.86 -5.75
CA GLU A 159 2.00 2.39 -6.97
C GLU A 159 2.98 1.25 -6.72
N ILE A 160 3.82 1.37 -5.68
CA ILE A 160 4.79 0.32 -5.33
C ILE A 160 4.06 -0.97 -4.92
N ALA A 161 3.02 -0.85 -4.08
CA ALA A 161 2.22 -2.00 -3.68
C ALA A 161 1.51 -2.66 -4.87
N HIS A 162 0.89 -1.86 -5.76
CA HIS A 162 0.19 -2.35 -6.95
C HIS A 162 1.14 -3.01 -7.95
N SER A 163 2.28 -2.40 -8.23
CA SER A 163 3.29 -2.95 -9.14
C SER A 163 3.75 -4.34 -8.68
N LYS A 164 3.98 -4.50 -7.38
CA LYS A 164 4.36 -5.77 -6.74
C LYS A 164 3.24 -6.80 -6.75
N GLU A 165 2.01 -6.39 -6.48
CA GLU A 165 0.83 -7.29 -6.48
C GLU A 165 0.48 -7.79 -7.88
N THR A 166 0.57 -6.92 -8.89
CA THR A 166 0.17 -7.24 -10.26
C THR A 166 1.28 -7.84 -11.09
N GLY A 167 2.53 -7.74 -10.65
CA GLY A 167 3.71 -8.14 -11.42
C GLY A 167 3.91 -7.28 -12.66
N ALA A 168 3.58 -5.98 -12.58
CA ALA A 168 3.75 -5.04 -13.69
C ALA A 168 5.20 -5.01 -14.23
N ASN A 169 6.17 -5.33 -13.38
CA ASN A 169 7.59 -5.42 -13.72
C ASN A 169 8.05 -6.83 -14.17
N GLY A 170 7.11 -7.72 -14.53
CA GLY A 170 7.39 -9.06 -15.05
C GLY A 170 7.43 -10.18 -13.99
N VAL A 171 7.56 -9.84 -12.71
CA VAL A 171 7.51 -10.81 -11.60
C VAL A 171 6.50 -10.34 -10.55
N ARG A 172 5.56 -11.23 -10.19
CA ARG A 172 4.58 -10.99 -9.13
C ARG A 172 5.18 -11.38 -7.78
N GLU A 173 5.36 -10.38 -6.91
CA GLU A 173 5.93 -10.54 -5.57
C GLU A 173 5.12 -9.71 -4.56
N PRO A 174 3.94 -10.18 -4.15
CA PRO A 174 3.07 -9.44 -3.23
C PRO A 174 3.79 -9.07 -1.93
N LEU A 175 3.77 -7.78 -1.60
CA LEU A 175 4.28 -7.30 -0.31
C LEU A 175 3.40 -7.79 0.83
N GLY A 176 2.10 -7.94 0.57
CA GLY A 176 1.05 -7.98 1.58
C GLY A 176 0.44 -6.59 1.76
N ARG A 177 -0.40 -6.46 2.78
CA ARG A 177 -1.08 -5.20 3.11
C ARG A 177 -0.11 -4.20 3.73
N VAL A 178 0.25 -3.17 2.99
CA VAL A 178 1.27 -2.20 3.37
C VAL A 178 0.72 -1.20 4.39
N VAL A 179 1.47 -1.01 5.47
CA VAL A 179 1.24 0.02 6.49
C VAL A 179 2.00 1.29 6.12
N GLN A 180 3.30 1.17 5.79
CA GLN A 180 4.18 2.31 5.52
C GLN A 180 5.37 1.90 4.63
N LEU A 181 5.86 2.82 3.80
CA LEU A 181 7.12 2.66 3.07
C LEU A 181 8.30 3.35 3.77
N TYR A 182 9.46 2.72 3.65
CA TYR A 182 10.78 3.24 4.02
C TYR A 182 11.68 3.13 2.80
N LEU A 183 11.63 4.18 1.97
CA LEU A 183 12.40 4.23 0.75
C LEU A 183 13.90 4.34 1.05
N PRO A 184 14.77 3.75 0.21
CA PRO A 184 14.45 3.15 -1.09
C PRO A 184 14.02 1.67 -1.06
N GLN A 185 14.15 0.95 0.06
CA GLN A 185 14.20 -0.52 0.03
C GLN A 185 13.21 -1.28 0.91
N TRP A 186 12.51 -0.65 1.84
CA TRP A 186 11.71 -1.39 2.82
C TRP A 186 10.26 -0.93 2.89
N ALA A 187 9.41 -1.83 3.36
CA ALA A 187 8.03 -1.54 3.75
C ALA A 187 7.68 -2.29 5.02
N ILE A 188 6.83 -1.68 5.84
CA ILE A 188 6.14 -2.35 6.94
C ILE A 188 4.77 -2.79 6.43
N THR A 189 4.39 -4.02 6.70
CA THR A 189 3.08 -4.61 6.40
C THR A 189 2.40 -5.05 7.70
N ASP A 190 1.15 -5.51 7.59
CA ASP A 190 0.38 -6.03 8.73
C ASP A 190 1.10 -7.14 9.54
N ASN A 191 2.03 -7.85 8.92
CA ASN A 191 2.69 -9.02 9.51
C ASN A 191 4.21 -9.11 9.29
N ALA A 192 4.84 -8.18 8.56
CA ALA A 192 6.26 -8.24 8.29
C ALA A 192 6.92 -6.90 7.96
N ILE A 193 8.25 -6.86 8.04
CA ILE A 193 9.10 -5.94 7.30
C ILE A 193 9.52 -6.63 6.01
N VAL A 194 9.32 -6.00 4.86
CA VAL A 194 9.58 -6.59 3.53
C VAL A 194 10.47 -5.70 2.68
N ALA A 195 11.40 -6.30 1.95
CA ALA A 195 12.18 -5.61 0.93
C ALA A 195 11.31 -5.36 -0.31
N ILE A 196 11.31 -4.12 -0.82
CA ILE A 196 10.53 -3.72 -2.01
C ILE A 196 11.33 -3.77 -3.31
N ARG A 197 12.66 -3.94 -3.25
CA ARG A 197 13.58 -3.98 -4.41
C ARG A 197 14.67 -5.03 -4.25
N ASP A 198 15.37 -5.30 -5.36
CA ASP A 198 16.60 -6.08 -5.48
C ASP A 198 16.49 -7.58 -5.15
N THR A 199 16.26 -7.91 -3.88
CA THR A 199 16.24 -9.30 -3.38
C THR A 199 15.04 -9.49 -2.46
N PRO A 200 14.14 -10.46 -2.74
CA PRO A 200 13.03 -10.77 -1.85
C PRO A 200 13.52 -11.12 -0.46
N TYR A 201 13.13 -10.31 0.53
CA TYR A 201 13.49 -10.52 1.92
C TYR A 201 12.34 -10.13 2.83
N ARG A 202 12.04 -10.97 3.83
CA ARG A 202 10.90 -10.80 4.73
C ARG A 202 11.27 -11.16 6.17
N ILE A 203 10.99 -10.26 7.09
CA ILE A 203 11.12 -10.46 8.54
C ILE A 203 9.71 -10.41 9.12
N LEU A 204 9.19 -11.53 9.62
CA LEU A 204 7.88 -11.55 10.25
C LEU A 204 7.90 -10.74 11.55
N LEU A 205 6.86 -9.98 11.83
CA LEU A 205 6.77 -9.14 13.04
C LEU A 205 6.87 -9.97 14.33
N SER A 206 6.34 -11.20 14.32
CA SER A 206 6.46 -12.15 15.44
C SER A 206 7.91 -12.57 15.74
N ARG A 207 8.85 -12.29 14.83
CA ARG A 207 10.26 -12.68 14.94
C ARG A 207 11.17 -11.50 15.28
N LEU A 208 10.65 -10.29 15.45
CA LEU A 208 11.48 -9.09 15.69
C LEU A 208 12.42 -9.25 16.90
N ARG A 209 12.04 -10.06 17.88
CA ARG A 209 12.83 -10.31 19.09
C ARG A 209 13.71 -11.57 19.07
N GLU A 210 13.74 -12.32 17.96
CA GLU A 210 14.49 -13.58 17.91
C GLU A 210 16.01 -13.38 17.85
N ILE A 211 16.46 -12.38 17.10
CA ILE A 211 17.88 -12.11 16.84
C ILE A 211 18.12 -10.61 16.67
N ASP A 212 19.40 -10.23 16.67
CA ASP A 212 19.84 -8.90 16.26
C ASP A 212 19.69 -8.72 14.73
N TRP A 213 18.48 -8.34 14.32
CA TRP A 213 18.15 -8.13 12.91
C TRP A 213 18.96 -7.01 12.30
N LEU A 214 19.30 -5.97 13.07
CA LEU A 214 20.09 -4.84 12.58
C LEU A 214 21.46 -5.32 12.08
N ASN A 215 22.19 -6.07 12.91
CA ASN A 215 23.48 -6.61 12.53
C ASN A 215 23.36 -7.69 11.45
N HIS A 216 22.35 -8.57 11.52
CA HIS A 216 22.16 -9.63 10.53
C HIS A 216 21.91 -9.09 9.12
N VAL A 217 21.08 -8.06 8.98
CA VAL A 217 20.65 -7.53 7.69
C VAL A 217 21.68 -6.53 7.15
N ASN A 218 22.30 -5.70 8.00
CA ASN A 218 23.36 -4.77 7.58
C ASN A 218 24.64 -5.49 7.10
N GLY A 219 24.84 -6.77 7.45
CA GLY A 219 25.91 -7.58 6.89
C GLY A 219 25.74 -7.92 5.39
N LYS A 220 24.62 -7.57 4.76
CA LYS A 220 24.32 -7.88 3.36
C LYS A 220 24.66 -6.70 2.47
N SER A 221 25.41 -6.96 1.39
CA SER A 221 25.91 -5.93 0.47
C SER A 221 24.83 -5.19 -0.33
N TRP A 222 23.61 -5.73 -0.39
CA TRP A 222 22.50 -5.15 -1.14
C TRP A 222 21.59 -4.25 -0.30
N VAL A 223 21.79 -4.18 1.02
CA VAL A 223 20.89 -3.46 1.93
C VAL A 223 21.29 -1.99 2.06
N ASP A 224 20.29 -1.12 1.92
CA ASP A 224 20.31 0.25 2.38
C ASP A 224 20.10 0.27 3.90
N ALA A 225 21.20 0.37 4.64
CA ALA A 225 21.21 0.26 6.10
C ALA A 225 20.36 1.35 6.78
N TRP A 226 20.29 2.55 6.19
CA TRP A 226 19.52 3.65 6.75
C TRP A 226 18.02 3.34 6.71
N SER A 227 17.45 3.08 5.53
CA SER A 227 16.02 2.78 5.40
C SER A 227 15.63 1.50 6.14
N PHE A 228 16.53 0.51 6.22
CA PHE A 228 16.30 -0.67 7.04
C PHE A 228 16.20 -0.32 8.53
N SER A 229 17.15 0.47 9.05
CA SER A 229 17.16 0.85 10.46
C SER A 229 15.89 1.61 10.87
N GLN A 230 15.41 2.50 9.99
CA GLN A 230 14.17 3.27 10.19
C GLN A 230 12.94 2.36 10.17
N ALA A 231 12.86 1.43 9.22
CA ALA A 231 11.78 0.46 9.13
C ALA A 231 11.75 -0.47 10.35
N LEU A 232 12.92 -0.96 10.78
CA LEU A 232 13.04 -1.86 11.94
C LEU A 232 12.63 -1.17 13.23
N ALA A 233 13.23 -0.01 13.55
CA ALA A 233 12.91 0.73 14.77
C ALA A 233 11.41 1.08 14.84
N THR A 234 10.84 1.51 13.71
CA THR A 234 9.42 1.86 13.69
C THR A 234 8.51 0.64 13.82
N ALA A 235 8.84 -0.47 13.15
CA ALA A 235 8.09 -1.71 13.28
C ALA A 235 8.10 -2.23 14.73
N GLU A 236 9.24 -2.14 15.41
CA GLU A 236 9.36 -2.49 16.83
C GLU A 236 8.47 -1.59 17.70
N MET A 237 8.57 -0.26 17.56
CA MET A 237 7.73 0.67 18.33
C MET A 237 6.23 0.42 18.11
N MET A 238 5.79 0.25 16.86
CA MET A 238 4.38 0.00 16.56
C MET A 238 3.92 -1.39 17.04
N PHE A 239 4.78 -2.40 16.95
CA PHE A 239 4.48 -3.74 17.44
C PHE A 239 4.29 -3.72 18.95
N GLU A 240 5.20 -3.10 19.69
CA GLU A 240 5.13 -2.98 21.15
C GLU A 240 3.92 -2.17 21.63
N ALA A 241 3.60 -1.07 20.93
CA ALA A 241 2.40 -0.29 21.19
C ALA A 241 1.10 -1.05 20.83
N GLY A 242 1.20 -2.15 20.08
CA GLY A 242 0.05 -2.92 19.60
C GLY A 242 -0.74 -2.19 18.52
N ASN A 243 -0.08 -1.34 17.72
CA ASN A 243 -0.66 -0.57 16.63
C ASN A 243 -0.44 -1.22 15.25
N LEU A 244 0.05 -2.47 15.21
CA LEU A 244 0.06 -3.33 14.02
C LEU A 244 -1.02 -4.42 14.15
N ALA A 245 -1.46 -4.97 13.02
CA ALA A 245 -2.46 -6.05 13.00
C ALA A 245 -1.97 -7.29 13.76
N THR A 246 -0.71 -7.67 13.56
CA THR A 246 -0.05 -8.70 14.38
C THR A 246 0.31 -8.12 15.74
N LYS A 247 -0.28 -8.66 16.81
CA LYS A 247 -0.03 -8.21 18.19
C LYS A 247 1.12 -8.99 18.84
N PRO A 248 1.85 -8.39 19.81
CA PRO A 248 2.81 -9.12 20.62
C PRO A 248 2.13 -10.23 21.46
N PRO A 249 2.84 -11.33 21.77
CA PRO A 249 2.30 -12.41 22.61
C PRO A 249 1.75 -11.94 23.97
N GLU A 250 2.35 -10.90 24.53
CA GLU A 250 2.00 -10.31 25.82
C GLU A 250 0.92 -9.21 25.75
N TRP A 251 0.44 -8.85 24.56
CA TRP A 251 -0.53 -7.76 24.39
C TRP A 251 -1.89 -8.10 25.02
N ARG A 252 -2.36 -7.26 25.93
CA ARG A 252 -3.63 -7.46 26.66
C ARG A 252 -4.79 -6.62 26.15
N GLY A 253 -4.58 -5.84 25.08
CA GLY A 253 -5.56 -4.91 24.55
C GLY A 253 -5.82 -3.69 25.44
N PRO A 254 -6.50 -2.65 24.89
CA PRO A 254 -7.05 -1.59 25.71
C PRO A 254 -8.07 -2.18 26.69
N GLN A 255 -7.85 -2.00 27.98
CA GLN A 255 -8.85 -2.28 29.02
C GLN A 255 -10.00 -1.30 28.80
N VAL A 256 -11.11 -1.77 28.24
CA VAL A 256 -12.33 -0.97 28.12
C VAL A 256 -12.88 -0.81 29.54
N PHE A 257 -12.67 0.36 30.14
CA PHE A 257 -13.24 0.75 31.43
C PHE A 257 -14.64 1.32 31.24
#